data_AF-A0A7J6A7A6-F1
#
_entry.id   AF-A0A7J6A7A6-F1
#
_cell.length_a   1.000
_cell.length_b   1.000
_cell.length_c   1.000
_cell.angle_alpha   90.00
_cell.angle_beta   90.00
_cell.angle_gamma   90.00
#
_symmetry.space_group_name_H-M   'P 1'
#
loop_
_entity.id
_entity.type
_entity.pdbx_description
1 polymer ?
#
loop_
_entity_poly.entity_id
_entity_poly.type
_entity_poly.pdbx_seq_one_letter_code
_entity_poly.pdbx_strand_id
1 'polypeptide(L)'
;MVQARGMRIRENMRNIGAQVLEQVVRSAYSVNGTDYLYDFNLSDTSASPTPYLPVGFTYLPTDICPEKLPTMKGRLKVDMSEISLSRVEKNLLRSDSSIRLGGHWKPHDCIPRWKVAILVPFRNRHEHLPILLRHLVPVLQRQRLQFGFYVIEQAGDEPFNRAMLFNVGFKEAMKDVQWDCMIFHDVDHILENDGITTAAAECASTGQTQQILLHFAV
;
A
#
# COMPACT_ATOMS: atom_id res chain seq x y z
N MET A 1 -35.74 -23.60 -14.94
CA MET A 1 -36.18 -22.93 -16.19
C MET A 1 -36.33 -21.44 -15.92
N VAL A 2 -35.64 -20.60 -16.73
CA VAL A 2 -35.95 -19.18 -17.05
C VAL A 2 -35.74 -18.17 -15.91
N GLN A 3 -35.01 -17.04 -16.00
CA GLN A 3 -34.02 -16.42 -16.89
C GLN A 3 -33.54 -15.16 -16.13
N ALA A 4 -32.25 -14.82 -16.14
CA ALA A 4 -31.81 -13.47 -15.80
C ALA A 4 -32.29 -12.50 -16.88
N ARG A 5 -33.04 -11.45 -16.50
CA ARG A 5 -33.39 -10.34 -17.40
C ARG A 5 -32.37 -9.20 -17.23
N GLY A 6 -31.83 -8.77 -18.36
CA GLY A 6 -30.64 -7.94 -18.49
C GLY A 6 -30.71 -6.54 -17.86
N MET A 7 -29.52 -6.06 -17.51
CA MET A 7 -29.23 -4.70 -17.10
C MET A 7 -29.51 -3.73 -18.24
N ARG A 8 -30.31 -2.69 -17.96
CA ARG A 8 -30.34 -1.46 -18.77
C ARG A 8 -29.21 -0.55 -18.29
N ILE A 9 -28.15 -0.48 -19.09
CA ILE A 9 -27.07 0.50 -18.93
C ILE A 9 -27.64 1.85 -19.37
N ARG A 10 -27.80 2.78 -18.43
CA ARG A 10 -28.03 4.19 -18.76
C ARG A 10 -26.69 4.81 -19.13
N GLU A 11 -26.61 5.24 -20.37
CA GLU A 11 -25.52 6.04 -20.92
C GLU A 11 -25.32 7.31 -20.10
N ASN A 12 -24.08 7.55 -19.68
CA ASN A 12 -23.45 8.86 -19.53
C ASN A 12 -21.94 8.63 -19.27
N MET A 13 -21.28 8.01 -20.24
CA MET A 13 -19.84 8.06 -20.41
C MET A 13 -19.58 8.90 -21.66
N ARG A 14 -19.18 10.16 -21.50
CA ARG A 14 -18.28 10.89 -22.40
C ARG A 14 -17.95 12.28 -21.85
N ASN A 15 -16.64 12.50 -21.75
CA ASN A 15 -15.93 13.78 -21.82
C ASN A 15 -15.93 14.67 -20.57
N ILE A 16 -14.81 14.65 -19.83
CA ILE A 16 -13.91 15.80 -19.56
C ILE A 16 -12.56 15.17 -19.11
N GLY A 17 -11.82 14.65 -20.09
CA GLY A 17 -10.47 14.09 -19.94
C GLY A 17 -9.49 14.76 -20.90
N ALA A 18 -9.75 16.00 -21.30
CA ALA A 18 -9.02 16.71 -22.35
C ALA A 18 -8.93 18.22 -22.09
N GLN A 19 -8.61 18.62 -20.85
CA GLN A 19 -8.40 20.04 -20.50
C GLN A 19 -7.15 20.31 -19.63
N VAL A 20 -6.25 19.35 -19.47
CA VAL A 20 -5.00 19.53 -18.69
C VAL A 20 -3.74 19.56 -19.57
N LEU A 21 -3.86 19.42 -20.89
CA LEU A 21 -2.72 19.44 -21.82
C LEU A 21 -2.59 20.69 -22.71
N GLU A 22 -3.51 21.67 -22.60
CA GLU A 22 -3.42 22.92 -23.39
C GLU A 22 -2.96 24.15 -22.58
N GLN A 23 -2.89 24.08 -21.24
CA GLN A 23 -2.41 25.19 -20.40
C GLN A 23 -0.89 25.18 -20.14
N VAL A 24 -0.20 24.06 -20.37
CA VAL A 24 1.26 23.96 -20.18
C VAL A 24 2.05 24.42 -21.43
N VAL A 25 1.42 24.36 -22.62
CA VAL A 25 2.10 24.69 -23.90
C VAL A 25 1.94 26.17 -24.29
N ARG A 26 0.93 26.88 -23.78
CA ARG A 26 0.74 28.33 -24.08
C ARG A 26 1.53 29.30 -23.21
N SER A 27 2.12 28.85 -22.10
CA SER A 27 2.95 29.70 -21.25
C SER A 27 4.44 29.74 -21.67
N ALA A 28 4.82 28.98 -22.70
CA ALA A 28 6.20 28.89 -23.19
C ALA A 28 6.54 29.89 -24.31
N TYR A 29 5.58 30.68 -24.81
CA TYR A 29 5.82 31.69 -25.84
C TYR A 29 5.00 32.96 -25.59
N SER A 30 5.40 33.77 -24.62
CA SER A 30 5.20 35.22 -24.70
C SER A 30 6.45 35.94 -24.25
N VAL A 31 7.17 36.47 -25.25
CA VAL A 31 8.27 37.41 -25.13
C VAL A 31 7.72 38.75 -24.63
N ASN A 32 8.19 39.23 -23.47
CA ASN A 32 8.50 40.64 -23.18
C ASN A 32 8.99 40.77 -21.73
N GLY A 33 10.23 41.24 -21.59
CA GLY A 33 11.00 41.14 -20.36
C GLY A 33 10.81 42.26 -19.34
N THR A 34 11.44 42.04 -18.19
CA THR A 34 12.22 43.05 -17.47
C THR A 34 13.33 42.33 -16.70
N ASP A 35 14.52 42.91 -16.83
CA ASP A 35 15.81 42.46 -16.34
C ASP A 35 15.93 42.66 -14.82
N TYR A 36 16.23 41.60 -14.07
CA TYR A 36 16.75 41.70 -12.70
C TYR A 36 17.95 40.76 -12.59
N LEU A 37 19.13 41.33 -12.77
CA LEU A 37 20.41 40.68 -12.55
C LEU A 37 20.61 40.48 -11.04
N TYR A 38 20.36 39.26 -10.54
CA TYR A 38 20.90 38.81 -9.26
C TYR A 38 22.10 37.90 -9.55
N ASP A 39 23.28 38.49 -9.44
CA ASP A 39 24.55 37.78 -9.56
C ASP A 39 24.83 37.07 -8.23
N PHE A 40 24.57 35.75 -8.19
CA PHE A 40 24.94 34.90 -7.05
C PHE A 40 26.02 33.93 -7.52
N ASN A 41 27.27 34.27 -7.22
CA ASN A 41 28.43 33.40 -7.43
C ASN A 41 28.22 32.07 -6.72
N LEU A 42 27.84 31.04 -7.48
CA LEU A 42 27.69 29.68 -7.01
C LEU A 42 29.02 28.94 -7.19
N SER A 43 29.97 29.20 -6.29
CA SER A 43 30.91 28.16 -5.90
C SER A 43 30.22 27.27 -4.86
N ASP A 44 29.27 26.44 -5.30
CA ASP A 44 28.92 25.27 -4.50
C ASP A 44 28.40 24.12 -5.35
N THR A 45 29.08 23.01 -5.15
CA THR A 45 28.93 21.68 -5.73
C THR A 45 27.46 21.26 -5.90
N SER A 46 27.11 20.84 -7.11
CA SER A 46 25.80 20.32 -7.48
C SER A 46 25.39 19.11 -6.63
N ALA A 47 24.55 19.30 -5.62
CA ALA A 47 23.81 18.23 -4.98
C ALA A 47 22.37 18.22 -5.52
N SER A 48 22.00 17.13 -6.20
CA SER A 48 20.64 16.85 -6.65
C SER A 48 19.64 16.96 -5.48
N PRO A 49 18.46 17.57 -5.65
CA PRO A 49 17.44 17.61 -4.60
C PRO A 49 16.96 16.18 -4.31
N THR A 50 17.19 15.68 -3.10
CA THR A 50 16.71 14.37 -2.69
C THR A 50 15.20 14.43 -2.40
N PRO A 51 14.37 13.50 -2.93
CA PRO A 51 12.92 13.46 -2.68
C PRO A 51 12.58 12.92 -1.27
N TYR A 52 13.54 12.92 -0.35
CA TYR A 52 13.44 12.34 0.96
C TYR A 52 13.54 13.44 2.00
N LEU A 53 12.73 13.29 3.04
CA LEU A 53 12.72 14.21 4.15
C LEU A 53 14.05 14.13 4.91
N PRO A 54 14.60 15.25 5.41
CA PRO A 54 15.88 15.24 6.09
C PRO A 54 15.84 14.32 7.31
N VAL A 55 16.95 13.65 7.59
CA VAL A 55 17.08 12.74 8.72
C VAL A 55 16.81 13.52 10.01
N GLY A 56 15.78 13.14 10.76
CA GLY A 56 15.36 13.83 11.98
C GLY A 56 14.19 14.80 11.81
N PHE A 57 13.60 14.94 10.61
CA PHE A 57 12.33 15.65 10.46
C PHE A 57 11.23 14.87 11.17
N THR A 58 10.56 15.52 12.12
CA THR A 58 9.45 14.97 12.89
C THR A 58 8.16 15.62 12.40
N TYR A 59 7.26 14.82 11.82
CA TYR A 59 5.90 15.26 11.49
C TYR A 59 5.10 15.40 12.78
N LEU A 60 4.12 16.29 12.80
CA LEU A 60 3.20 16.36 13.92
C LEU A 60 2.19 15.21 13.82
N PRO A 61 1.67 14.70 14.96
CA PRO A 61 0.59 13.71 14.96
C PRO A 61 -0.68 14.14 14.21
N THR A 62 -0.83 15.44 13.98
CA THR A 62 -1.93 16.06 13.24
C THR A 62 -1.71 16.11 11.73
N ASP A 63 -0.48 15.84 11.26
CA ASP A 63 -0.13 15.95 9.86
C ASP A 63 -0.35 14.63 9.14
N ILE A 64 -0.68 14.71 7.85
CA ILE A 64 -0.78 13.53 6.99
C ILE A 64 0.61 12.93 6.80
N CYS A 65 0.76 11.62 6.98
CA CYS A 65 2.04 10.92 6.81
C CYS A 65 2.63 11.19 5.41
N PRO A 66 3.95 11.39 5.28
CA PRO A 66 4.57 11.61 3.98
C PRO A 66 4.54 10.36 3.11
N GLU A 67 4.48 10.55 1.79
CA GLU A 67 4.40 9.44 0.82
C GLU A 67 5.72 8.67 0.66
N LYS A 68 6.85 9.37 0.78
CA LYS A 68 8.19 8.80 0.79
C LYS A 68 8.84 9.04 2.13
N LEU A 69 9.22 7.95 2.79
CA LEU A 69 9.94 8.01 4.07
C LEU A 69 11.39 7.60 3.90
N PRO A 70 12.35 8.26 4.57
CA PRO A 70 13.75 7.84 4.60
C PRO A 70 13.95 6.42 5.16
N THR A 71 12.97 5.89 5.90
CA THR A 71 13.00 4.54 6.46
C THR A 71 12.79 3.44 5.43
N MET A 72 12.29 3.76 4.23
CA MET A 72 12.13 2.80 3.13
C MET A 72 13.51 2.39 2.63
N LYS A 73 13.80 1.08 2.65
CA LYS A 73 15.13 0.52 2.37
C LYS A 73 15.35 0.18 0.90
N GLY A 74 14.30 0.18 0.09
CA GLY A 74 14.32 -0.38 -1.26
C GLY A 74 14.35 -1.91 -1.18
N ARG A 75 15.38 -2.53 -1.77
CA ARG A 75 15.52 -3.99 -1.82
C ARG A 75 15.67 -4.59 -0.41
N LEU A 76 14.83 -5.57 -0.11
CA LEU A 76 14.78 -6.27 1.17
C LEU A 76 15.55 -7.59 1.09
N LYS A 77 16.18 -7.96 2.20
CA LYS A 77 16.69 -9.32 2.38
C LYS A 77 15.51 -10.22 2.78
N VAL A 78 15.11 -11.11 1.88
CA VAL A 78 14.05 -12.09 2.14
C VAL A 78 14.66 -13.31 2.84
N ASP A 79 13.99 -13.75 3.90
CA ASP A 79 14.33 -14.95 4.65
C ASP A 79 13.19 -15.95 4.49
N MET A 80 13.41 -17.08 3.83
CA MET A 80 12.38 -18.12 3.65
C MET A 80 12.51 -19.25 4.68
N SER A 81 13.32 -19.08 5.72
CA SER A 81 13.43 -20.07 6.80
C SER A 81 12.09 -20.26 7.53
N GLU A 82 11.74 -21.51 7.78
CA GLU A 82 10.55 -21.87 8.53
C GLU A 82 10.60 -21.27 9.95
N ILE A 83 9.46 -20.75 10.41
CA ILE A 83 9.32 -20.12 11.71
C ILE A 83 7.89 -20.33 12.22
N SER A 84 7.75 -20.61 13.52
CA SER A 84 6.41 -20.77 14.10
C SER A 84 5.67 -19.42 14.18
N LEU A 85 4.35 -19.46 13.98
CA LEU A 85 3.50 -18.26 14.10
C LEU A 85 3.69 -17.57 15.46
N SER A 86 3.73 -18.34 16.55
CA SER A 86 3.94 -17.85 17.91
C SER A 86 5.27 -17.11 18.08
N ARG A 87 6.33 -17.54 17.36
CA ARG A 87 7.62 -16.87 17.39
C ARG A 87 7.57 -15.55 16.62
N VAL A 88 6.88 -15.51 15.48
CA VAL A 88 6.67 -14.28 14.70
C VAL A 88 5.87 -13.26 15.50
N GLU A 89 4.74 -13.66 16.07
CA GLU A 89 3.90 -12.79 16.91
C GLU A 89 4.71 -12.20 18.07
N LYS A 90 5.47 -13.04 18.79
CA LYS A 90 6.33 -12.60 19.89
C LYS A 90 7.40 -11.62 19.43
N ASN A 91 7.99 -11.82 18.25
CA ASN A 91 8.98 -10.90 17.70
C ASN A 91 8.34 -9.56 17.30
N LEU A 92 7.20 -9.59 16.62
CA LEU A 92 6.46 -8.40 16.21
C LEU A 92 6.01 -7.57 17.41
N LEU A 93 5.42 -8.20 18.44
CA LEU A 93 4.98 -7.52 19.67
C LEU A 93 6.15 -6.97 20.51
N ARG A 94 7.33 -7.61 20.44
CA ARG A 94 8.56 -7.09 21.08
C ARG A 94 9.11 -5.88 20.35
N SER A 95 9.03 -5.87 19.02
CA SER A 95 9.47 -4.74 18.20
C SER A 95 8.51 -3.56 18.31
N ASP A 96 7.20 -3.83 18.36
CA ASP A 96 6.17 -2.82 18.47
C ASP A 96 4.97 -3.35 19.28
N SER A 97 4.81 -2.82 20.49
CA SER A 97 3.71 -3.19 21.39
C SER A 97 2.36 -2.58 21.00
N SER A 98 2.32 -1.71 19.99
CA SER A 98 1.07 -1.09 19.50
C SER A 98 0.26 -1.97 18.55
N ILE A 99 0.83 -3.08 18.07
CA ILE A 99 0.11 -4.07 17.25
C ILE A 99 -1.03 -4.66 18.09
N ARG A 100 -2.26 -4.51 17.60
CA ARG A 100 -3.48 -4.98 18.25
C ARG A 100 -3.87 -6.37 17.75
N LEU A 101 -4.82 -6.98 18.45
CA LEU A 101 -5.48 -8.22 18.05
C LEU A 101 -5.97 -8.13 16.59
N GLY A 102 -5.91 -9.25 15.87
CA GLY A 102 -6.24 -9.31 14.44
C GLY A 102 -5.17 -8.69 13.52
N GLY A 103 -3.98 -8.38 14.03
CA GLY A 103 -2.90 -7.78 13.23
C GLY A 103 -3.17 -6.33 12.84
N HIS A 104 -4.02 -5.63 13.60
CA HIS A 104 -4.32 -4.22 13.37
C HIS A 104 -3.19 -3.32 13.87
N TRP A 105 -2.76 -2.39 13.03
CA TRP A 105 -1.76 -1.39 13.38
C TRP A 105 -2.07 -0.04 12.75
N LYS A 106 -1.64 1.05 13.40
CA LYS A 106 -1.68 2.40 12.85
C LYS A 106 -0.53 3.24 13.41
N PRO A 107 0.02 4.20 12.64
CA PRO A 107 1.02 5.12 13.16
C PRO A 107 0.43 6.00 14.28
N HIS A 108 1.30 6.41 15.21
CA HIS A 108 0.96 7.31 16.32
C HIS A 108 1.52 8.73 16.11
N ASP A 109 2.45 8.87 15.17
CA ASP A 109 3.23 10.06 14.89
C ASP A 109 2.71 10.88 13.70
N CYS A 110 1.71 10.38 12.97
CA CYS A 110 1.05 11.08 11.88
C CYS A 110 -0.31 10.45 11.57
N ILE A 111 -1.13 11.15 10.79
CA ILE A 111 -2.40 10.65 10.26
C ILE A 111 -2.11 9.79 9.02
N PRO A 112 -2.45 8.48 9.02
CA PRO A 112 -2.19 7.60 7.89
C PRO A 112 -2.99 8.06 6.66
N ARG A 113 -2.34 8.07 5.50
CA ARG A 113 -3.00 8.42 4.22
C ARG A 113 -4.06 7.40 3.82
N TRP A 114 -3.79 6.13 4.11
CA TRP A 114 -4.61 5.02 3.67
C TRP A 114 -4.83 4.03 4.80
N LYS A 115 -6.07 3.56 4.92
CA LYS A 115 -6.47 2.40 5.70
C LYS A 115 -6.59 1.21 4.76
N VAL A 116 -5.86 0.15 5.06
CA VAL A 116 -5.65 -0.97 4.15
C VAL A 116 -6.02 -2.30 4.81
N ALA A 117 -6.97 -3.03 4.23
CA ALA A 117 -7.24 -4.41 4.62
C ALA A 117 -6.48 -5.38 3.71
N ILE A 118 -5.70 -6.28 4.31
CA ILE A 118 -4.96 -7.33 3.59
C ILE A 118 -5.73 -8.63 3.72
N LEU A 119 -6.29 -9.09 2.61
CA LEU A 119 -7.07 -10.32 2.51
C LEU A 119 -6.17 -11.45 2.02
N VAL A 120 -5.98 -12.47 2.85
CA VAL A 120 -5.12 -13.63 2.58
C VAL A 120 -5.99 -14.89 2.52
N PRO A 121 -6.23 -15.47 1.33
CA PRO A 121 -6.97 -16.70 1.20
C PRO A 121 -6.07 -17.85 1.68
N PHE A 122 -6.60 -18.72 2.53
CA PHE A 122 -5.77 -19.69 3.25
C PHE A 122 -6.38 -21.09 3.22
N ARG A 123 -5.52 -22.09 3.01
CA ARG A 123 -5.82 -23.49 3.27
C ARG A 123 -4.52 -24.29 3.34
N ASN A 124 -4.29 -25.01 4.44
CA ASN A 124 -3.16 -25.94 4.60
C ASN A 124 -1.77 -25.34 4.28
N ARG A 125 -1.57 -24.04 4.48
CA ARG A 125 -0.31 -23.31 4.18
C ARG A 125 0.34 -22.75 5.44
N HIS A 126 0.29 -23.51 6.53
CA HIS A 126 0.70 -23.09 7.87
C HIS A 126 2.17 -22.65 7.98
N GLU A 127 3.04 -23.16 7.11
CA GLU A 127 4.46 -22.76 7.04
C GLU A 127 4.67 -21.40 6.36
N HIS A 128 3.78 -21.00 5.44
CA HIS A 128 3.94 -19.78 4.65
C HIS A 128 3.41 -18.55 5.39
N LEU A 129 2.31 -18.67 6.13
CA LEU A 129 1.69 -17.53 6.83
C LEU A 129 2.64 -16.83 7.82
N PRO A 130 3.42 -17.54 8.67
CA PRO A 130 4.41 -16.91 9.53
C PRO A 130 5.51 -16.16 8.75
N ILE A 131 5.95 -16.72 7.63
CA ILE A 131 6.96 -16.10 6.75
C ILE A 131 6.40 -14.81 6.15
N LEU A 132 5.15 -14.83 5.67
CA LEU A 132 4.45 -13.65 5.18
C LEU A 132 4.42 -12.54 6.23
N LEU A 133 3.91 -12.83 7.42
CA LEU A 133 3.77 -11.84 8.49
C LEU A 133 5.12 -11.27 8.95
N ARG A 134 6.17 -12.11 9.00
CA ARG A 134 7.55 -11.68 9.33
C ARG A 134 8.06 -10.59 8.38
N HIS A 135 7.70 -10.63 7.10
CA HIS A 135 8.20 -9.68 6.10
C HIS A 135 7.25 -8.52 5.85
N LEU A 136 5.95 -8.79 5.73
CA LEU A 136 4.96 -7.81 5.31
C LEU A 136 4.66 -6.79 6.40
N VAL A 137 4.52 -7.21 7.66
CA VAL A 137 4.20 -6.30 8.77
C VAL A 137 5.23 -5.16 8.91
N PRO A 138 6.55 -5.43 8.96
CA PRO A 138 7.54 -4.35 9.04
C PRO A 138 7.52 -3.43 7.82
N VAL A 139 7.19 -3.93 6.63
CA VAL A 139 7.09 -3.10 5.41
C VAL A 139 5.93 -2.13 5.53
N LEU A 140 4.73 -2.62 5.88
CA LEU A 140 3.54 -1.79 6.03
C LEU A 140 3.70 -0.73 7.14
N GLN A 141 4.39 -1.07 8.23
CA GLN A 141 4.74 -0.12 9.29
C GLN A 141 5.67 0.99 8.79
N ARG A 142 6.71 0.65 8.00
CA ARG A 142 7.63 1.65 7.42
C ARG A 142 6.93 2.58 6.42
N GLN A 143 5.84 2.14 5.82
CA GLN A 143 5.00 2.93 4.93
C GLN A 143 3.93 3.75 5.66
N ARG A 144 3.87 3.66 7.00
CA ARG A 144 2.93 4.39 7.86
C ARG A 144 1.47 4.22 7.44
N LEU A 145 1.13 3.01 7.00
CA LEU A 145 -0.25 2.64 6.67
C LEU A 145 -1.01 2.28 7.94
N GLN A 146 -2.30 2.61 8.00
CA GLN A 146 -3.17 1.89 8.93
C GLN A 146 -3.57 0.58 8.25
N PHE A 147 -3.35 -0.55 8.88
CA PHE A 147 -3.65 -1.84 8.25
C PHE A 147 -4.25 -2.86 9.21
N GLY A 148 -4.88 -3.89 8.62
CA GLY A 148 -5.38 -5.08 9.31
C GLY A 148 -5.28 -6.31 8.41
N PHE A 149 -5.08 -7.48 9.01
CA PHE A 149 -4.94 -8.74 8.30
C PHE A 149 -6.20 -9.59 8.45
N TYR A 150 -6.68 -10.13 7.33
CA TYR A 150 -7.82 -11.02 7.25
C TYR A 150 -7.38 -12.32 6.59
N VAL A 151 -7.18 -13.36 7.39
CA VAL A 151 -6.85 -14.70 6.89
C VAL A 151 -8.16 -15.46 6.70
N ILE A 152 -8.56 -15.70 5.44
CA ILE A 152 -9.83 -16.33 5.09
C ILE A 152 -9.56 -17.81 4.78
N GLU A 153 -9.85 -18.66 5.77
CA GLU A 153 -9.65 -20.10 5.67
C GLU A 153 -10.80 -20.78 4.92
N GLN A 154 -10.48 -21.62 3.93
CA GLN A 154 -11.44 -22.51 3.29
C GLN A 154 -11.48 -23.85 4.01
N ALA A 155 -12.57 -24.10 4.74
CA ALA A 155 -12.83 -25.39 5.38
C ALA A 155 -13.30 -26.45 4.36
N GLY A 156 -13.08 -27.72 4.72
CA GLY A 156 -13.49 -28.89 3.94
C GLY A 156 -12.55 -29.24 2.78
N ASP A 157 -12.92 -30.29 2.06
CA ASP A 157 -12.07 -30.94 1.04
C ASP A 157 -12.41 -30.52 -0.40
N GLU A 158 -13.34 -29.59 -0.58
CA GLU A 158 -13.72 -29.05 -1.89
C GLU A 158 -12.53 -28.37 -2.60
N PRO A 159 -12.55 -28.17 -3.93
CA PRO A 159 -11.49 -27.43 -4.61
C PRO A 159 -11.27 -26.02 -4.04
N PHE A 160 -10.02 -25.55 -3.98
CA PHE A 160 -9.69 -24.22 -3.45
C PHE A 160 -10.29 -23.13 -4.33
N ASN A 161 -11.15 -22.27 -3.77
CA ASN A 161 -11.81 -21.19 -4.49
C ASN A 161 -11.32 -19.82 -4.01
N ARG A 162 -10.16 -19.43 -4.55
CA ARG A 162 -9.49 -18.15 -4.24
C ARG A 162 -10.41 -16.93 -4.37
N ALA A 163 -11.16 -16.84 -5.47
CA ALA A 163 -12.05 -15.71 -5.73
C ALA A 163 -13.21 -15.61 -4.72
N MET A 164 -13.78 -16.75 -4.32
CA MET A 164 -14.80 -16.79 -3.27
C MET A 164 -14.25 -16.29 -1.94
N LEU A 165 -13.05 -16.73 -1.54
CA LEU A 165 -12.44 -16.31 -0.28
C LEU A 165 -12.16 -14.82 -0.25
N PHE A 166 -11.73 -14.23 -1.37
CA PHE A 166 -11.58 -12.78 -1.49
C PHE A 166 -12.90 -12.02 -1.35
N ASN A 167 -13.97 -12.51 -1.99
CA ASN A 167 -15.30 -11.89 -1.86
C ASN A 167 -15.83 -11.97 -0.43
N VAL A 168 -15.60 -13.09 0.27
CA VAL A 168 -15.93 -13.24 1.70
C VAL A 168 -15.10 -12.28 2.53
N GLY A 169 -13.78 -12.27 2.34
CA GLY A 169 -12.85 -11.39 3.05
C GLY A 169 -13.20 -9.92 2.90
N PHE A 170 -13.56 -9.47 1.70
CA PHE A 170 -14.01 -8.10 1.46
C PHE A 170 -15.26 -7.76 2.28
N LYS A 171 -16.27 -8.64 2.26
CA LYS A 171 -17.52 -8.42 2.99
C LYS A 171 -17.31 -8.40 4.50
N GLU A 172 -16.45 -9.26 5.04
CA GLU A 172 -16.15 -9.28 6.47
C GLU A 172 -15.29 -8.09 6.89
N ALA A 173 -14.24 -7.76 6.13
CA ALA A 173 -13.37 -6.62 6.45
C ALA A 173 -14.13 -5.28 6.49
N MET A 174 -15.09 -5.08 5.59
CA MET A 174 -15.92 -3.87 5.55
C MET A 174 -16.88 -3.73 6.74
N LYS A 175 -17.10 -4.79 7.54
CA LYS A 175 -17.89 -4.70 8.79
C LYS A 175 -17.08 -4.14 9.95
N ASP A 176 -15.77 -4.35 9.95
CA ASP A 176 -14.90 -3.95 11.06
C ASP A 176 -14.48 -2.49 10.96
N VAL A 177 -13.97 -2.09 9.79
CA VAL A 177 -13.45 -0.75 9.53
C VAL A 177 -13.86 -0.34 8.13
N GLN A 178 -14.20 0.93 7.96
CA GLN A 178 -14.30 1.53 6.63
C GLN A 178 -12.89 1.69 6.05
N TRP A 179 -12.40 0.62 5.43
CA TRP A 179 -11.10 0.56 4.76
C TRP A 179 -11.15 1.39 3.46
N ASP A 180 -10.07 2.12 3.20
CA ASP A 180 -9.94 2.90 1.96
C ASP A 180 -9.50 2.00 0.80
N CYS A 181 -8.81 0.90 1.12
CA CYS A 181 -8.15 0.03 0.16
C CYS A 181 -8.16 -1.43 0.60
N MET A 182 -8.27 -2.34 -0.37
CA MET A 182 -8.34 -3.78 -0.19
C MET A 182 -7.23 -4.44 -0.99
N ILE A 183 -6.39 -5.19 -0.30
CA ILE A 183 -5.23 -5.88 -0.85
C ILE A 183 -5.55 -7.37 -0.91
N PHE A 184 -5.61 -7.92 -2.12
CA PHE A 184 -5.77 -9.36 -2.33
C PHE A 184 -4.39 -10.00 -2.42
N HIS A 185 -3.98 -10.75 -1.40
CA HIS A 185 -2.60 -11.20 -1.25
C HIS A 185 -2.52 -12.72 -1.07
N ASP A 186 -1.71 -13.38 -1.88
CA ASP A 186 -1.47 -14.82 -1.74
C ASP A 186 -0.50 -15.10 -0.59
N VAL A 187 -0.70 -16.20 0.13
CA VAL A 187 0.09 -16.49 1.34
C VAL A 187 1.57 -16.79 1.06
N ASP A 188 1.90 -17.21 -0.16
CA ASP A 188 3.23 -17.63 -0.60
C ASP A 188 4.01 -16.55 -1.37
N HIS A 189 3.44 -15.36 -1.54
CA HIS A 189 4.06 -14.27 -2.26
C HIS A 189 4.75 -13.29 -1.31
N ILE A 190 6.08 -13.07 -1.42
CA ILE A 190 6.82 -12.20 -0.49
C ILE A 190 7.38 -10.97 -1.19
N LEU A 191 7.27 -9.81 -0.53
CA LEU A 191 7.84 -8.55 -0.99
C LEU A 191 9.37 -8.55 -0.95
N GLU A 192 9.99 -8.32 -2.11
CA GLU A 192 11.44 -8.12 -2.21
C GLU A 192 11.88 -6.65 -2.13
N ASN A 193 10.93 -5.71 -2.13
CA ASN A 193 11.23 -4.28 -2.15
C ASN A 193 10.15 -3.50 -1.40
N ASP A 194 10.53 -2.56 -0.53
CA ASP A 194 9.61 -1.69 0.22
C ASP A 194 9.51 -0.26 -0.33
N GLY A 195 10.04 -0.04 -1.54
CA GLY A 195 9.89 1.19 -2.31
C GLY A 195 8.42 1.55 -2.59
N ILE A 196 8.19 2.63 -3.33
CA ILE A 196 6.84 3.21 -3.50
C ILE A 196 5.80 2.21 -4.06
N THR A 197 6.26 1.18 -4.76
CA THR A 197 5.44 0.27 -5.56
C THR A 197 4.68 -0.82 -4.80
N THR A 198 4.51 -0.77 -3.47
CA THR A 198 3.96 -1.95 -2.75
C THR A 198 2.47 -1.93 -2.40
N ALA A 199 2.01 -0.97 -1.61
CA ALA A 199 0.64 -0.94 -1.09
C ALA A 199 0.10 0.49 -1.11
N ALA A 200 0.91 1.45 -0.64
CA ALA A 200 0.58 2.87 -0.71
C ALA A 200 0.34 3.37 -2.15
N ALA A 201 1.20 3.00 -3.11
CA ALA A 201 1.01 3.39 -4.51
C ALA A 201 -0.20 2.71 -5.16
N GLU A 202 -0.49 1.46 -4.80
CA GLU A 202 -1.66 0.77 -5.34
C GLU A 202 -2.97 1.39 -4.84
N CYS A 203 -3.04 1.68 -3.54
CA CYS A 203 -4.18 2.38 -2.97
C CYS A 203 -4.32 3.81 -3.54
N ALA A 204 -3.20 4.51 -3.77
CA ALA A 204 -3.20 5.85 -4.35
C ALA A 204 -3.61 5.90 -5.84
N SER A 205 -3.30 4.85 -6.61
CA SER A 205 -3.54 4.83 -8.06
C SER A 205 -4.94 4.38 -8.45
N THR A 206 -5.55 3.47 -7.68
CA THR A 206 -6.81 2.83 -8.10
C THR A 206 -8.03 3.27 -7.32
N GLY A 207 -7.87 3.78 -6.09
CA GLY A 207 -8.97 4.28 -5.27
C GLY A 207 -10.08 3.28 -4.91
N GLN A 208 -10.08 2.06 -5.48
CA GLN A 208 -10.89 0.91 -5.09
C GLN A 208 -10.45 -0.36 -5.83
N THR A 209 -10.15 -1.38 -5.02
CA THR A 209 -10.36 -2.82 -5.30
C THR A 209 -9.71 -3.40 -6.56
N GLN A 210 -8.39 -3.59 -6.57
CA GLN A 210 -7.76 -4.55 -7.49
C GLN A 210 -6.55 -5.25 -6.88
N GLN A 211 -6.27 -6.43 -7.43
CA GLN A 211 -5.28 -7.38 -6.97
C GLN A 211 -3.88 -6.78 -7.02
N ILE A 212 -3.20 -6.89 -5.88
CA ILE A 212 -1.84 -6.44 -5.71
C ILE A 212 -0.93 -7.34 -6.53
N LEU A 213 -0.38 -6.79 -7.62
CA LEU A 213 0.56 -7.46 -8.51
C LEU A 213 1.96 -6.96 -8.13
N LEU A 214 2.36 -7.24 -6.89
CA LEU A 214 3.73 -6.99 -6.46
C LEU A 214 4.64 -7.88 -7.28
N HIS A 215 5.80 -7.35 -7.64
CA HIS A 215 6.91 -8.21 -8.01
C HIS A 215 7.31 -9.00 -6.76
N PHE A 216 6.92 -10.26 -6.72
CA PHE A 216 7.17 -11.20 -5.64
C PHE A 216 8.31 -12.15 -6.02
N ALA A 217 9.06 -12.60 -5.01
CA ALA A 217 9.85 -13.82 -5.13
C ALA A 217 8.90 -15.03 -5.12
N VAL A 218 9.12 -16.00 -6.02
CA VAL A 218 8.52 -17.35 -5.97
C VAL A 218 9.51 -18.30 -5.33
#